data_AF-A0A831S7K6-F1
#
_entry.id   AF-A0A831S7K6-F1
#
_cell.length_a   1.000
_cell.length_b   1.000
_cell.length_c   1.000
_cell.angle_alpha   90.00
_cell.angle_beta   90.00
_cell.angle_gamma   90.00
#
_symmetry.space_group_name_H-M   'P 1'
#
loop_
_entity.id
_entity.type
_entity.pdbx_description
1 polymer ?
#
loop_
_entity_poly.entity_id
_entity_poly.type
_entity_poly.pdbx_seq_one_letter_code
_entity_poly.pdbx_strand_id
1 'polypeptide(L)'
;MELSPQEQIVKLIKESQKVLLVTHVKIDGDALGSSLGMFSVLKNLGKEVTAVCADPVPETFHFLPDTELVQDKFSSNQDFIISLDCKDAGVERLKYNLVDNKVNIVITPKKGSFSEKNVSFRQGTNKFDLIIALDVADLDQMGKIYTENTELFFQVPVINIDHHASNTSFGKVNLVNITASSTTEILYSLVKQLEAELSPAKPLIDKNVATFLLAGIITDTGSFQNPNTTPQSFEIASELLLSGAQQQDIIKHVYRTKNLSTLKLWGQILSKIQTDPQHRIVWSTITKADLVAANAKSNEANHIIDELLINAPDAEVILLLKEEPEYISGSLRTTSPTINAAEIAEIFGGGGHLQAAGFKLPLQDFRQAEREILEKIREYQKKRLPITEPEKKSAPVPEKKLSESNEKPISDKKTEEKPKTNSSANLSPEAPAKE
;
A
#
# COMPACT_ATOMS: atom_id res chain seq x y z
N MET A 1 -10.86 9.60 -37.64
CA MET A 1 -11.34 9.51 -36.24
C MET A 1 -10.14 9.77 -35.35
N GLU A 2 -10.34 10.47 -34.25
CA GLU A 2 -9.32 10.64 -33.22
C GLU A 2 -9.10 9.29 -32.53
N LEU A 3 -7.84 8.92 -32.29
CA LEU A 3 -7.50 7.63 -31.64
C LEU A 3 -7.96 7.67 -30.18
N SER A 4 -8.46 6.55 -29.65
CA SER A 4 -8.76 6.40 -28.23
C SER A 4 -7.47 6.52 -27.39
N PRO A 5 -7.54 6.83 -26.08
CA PRO A 5 -6.36 6.87 -25.23
C PRO A 5 -5.56 5.56 -25.27
N GLN A 6 -6.23 4.41 -25.32
CA GLN A 6 -5.57 3.11 -25.41
C GLN A 6 -4.85 2.93 -26.76
N GLU A 7 -5.48 3.30 -27.88
CA GLU A 7 -4.85 3.26 -29.21
C GLU A 7 -3.64 4.20 -29.31
N GLN A 8 -3.73 5.38 -28.68
CA GLN A 8 -2.60 6.32 -28.59
C GLN A 8 -1.45 5.73 -27.77
N ILE A 9 -1.74 5.05 -26.66
CA ILE A 9 -0.74 4.36 -25.85
C ILE A 9 -0.06 3.24 -26.64
N VAL A 10 -0.83 2.39 -27.32
CA VAL A 10 -0.27 1.30 -28.16
C VAL A 10 0.65 1.87 -29.23
N LYS A 11 0.25 2.96 -29.89
CA LYS A 11 1.09 3.65 -30.87
C LYS A 11 2.40 4.17 -30.25
N LEU A 12 2.33 4.85 -29.10
CA LEU A 12 3.52 5.38 -28.43
C LEU A 12 4.47 4.25 -27.98
N ILE A 13 3.94 3.15 -27.45
CA ILE A 13 4.74 1.96 -27.08
C ILE A 13 5.37 1.32 -28.31
N LYS A 14 4.67 1.28 -29.43
CA LYS A 14 5.21 0.75 -30.69
C LYS A 14 6.39 1.57 -31.19
N GLU A 15 6.30 2.90 -31.11
CA GLU A 15 7.29 3.87 -31.60
C GLU A 15 8.48 4.06 -30.65
N SER A 16 8.34 3.74 -29.35
CA SER A 16 9.39 3.86 -28.33
C SER A 16 10.32 2.66 -28.29
N GLN A 17 11.53 2.82 -27.74
CA GLN A 17 12.45 1.71 -27.49
C GLN A 17 13.00 1.71 -26.07
N LYS A 18 13.16 2.88 -25.44
CA LYS A 18 13.75 3.04 -24.10
C LYS A 18 12.72 3.64 -23.15
N VAL A 19 12.07 2.78 -22.37
CA VAL A 19 10.92 3.14 -21.53
C VAL A 19 11.32 3.24 -20.06
N LEU A 20 10.94 4.34 -19.42
CA LEU A 20 11.00 4.52 -17.97
C LEU A 20 9.61 4.27 -17.38
N LEU A 21 9.50 3.32 -16.46
CA LEU A 21 8.31 3.09 -15.64
C LEU A 21 8.51 3.79 -14.29
N VAL A 22 7.51 4.54 -13.86
CA VAL A 22 7.53 5.28 -12.59
C VAL A 22 6.23 5.05 -11.84
N THR A 23 6.30 4.91 -10.52
CA THR A 23 5.13 4.85 -9.64
C THR A 23 5.30 5.75 -8.42
N HIS A 24 4.30 5.80 -7.55
CA HIS A 24 4.25 6.69 -6.39
C HIS A 24 5.19 6.23 -5.25
N VAL A 25 5.54 7.15 -4.36
CA VAL A 25 6.25 6.87 -3.10
C VAL A 25 5.40 5.98 -2.18
N LYS A 26 6.00 5.22 -1.26
CA LYS A 26 5.32 4.20 -0.45
C LYS A 26 4.57 3.19 -1.32
N ILE A 27 5.30 2.59 -2.25
CA ILE A 27 4.79 1.58 -3.17
C ILE A 27 3.98 0.51 -2.46
N ASP A 28 2.76 0.29 -2.93
CA ASP A 28 1.87 -0.76 -2.46
C ASP A 28 1.76 -1.90 -3.49
N GLY A 29 0.78 -2.79 -3.31
CA GLY A 29 0.61 -3.95 -4.17
C GLY A 29 0.11 -3.61 -5.57
N ASP A 30 -0.67 -2.55 -5.75
CA ASP A 30 -1.19 -2.17 -7.07
C ASP A 30 -0.13 -1.43 -7.88
N ALA A 31 0.56 -0.48 -7.26
CA ALA A 31 1.73 0.18 -7.82
C ALA A 31 2.87 -0.79 -8.19
N LEU A 32 3.16 -1.77 -7.32
CA LEU A 32 4.17 -2.79 -7.61
C LEU A 32 3.70 -3.77 -8.69
N GLY A 33 2.46 -4.26 -8.59
CA GLY A 33 1.88 -5.20 -9.54
C GLY A 33 1.78 -4.62 -10.95
N SER A 34 1.38 -3.34 -11.05
CA SER A 34 1.33 -2.59 -12.31
C SER A 34 2.73 -2.38 -12.89
N SER A 35 3.69 -1.97 -12.05
CA SER A 35 5.08 -1.74 -12.45
C SER A 35 5.76 -3.01 -12.98
N LEU A 36 5.71 -4.11 -12.21
CA LEU A 36 6.32 -5.39 -12.62
C LEU A 36 5.60 -6.03 -13.80
N GLY A 37 4.26 -5.97 -13.82
CA GLY A 37 3.45 -6.46 -14.93
C GLY A 37 3.81 -5.75 -16.23
N MET A 38 3.81 -4.42 -16.23
CA MET A 38 4.14 -3.63 -17.42
C MET A 38 5.62 -3.76 -17.81
N PHE A 39 6.53 -3.89 -16.84
CA PHE A 39 7.94 -4.16 -17.10
C PHE A 39 8.13 -5.44 -17.92
N SER A 40 7.55 -6.55 -17.48
CA SER A 40 7.66 -7.84 -18.17
C SER A 40 6.99 -7.83 -19.55
N VAL A 41 5.83 -7.18 -19.67
CA VAL A 41 5.14 -6.99 -20.96
C VAL A 41 6.03 -6.24 -21.96
N LEU A 42 6.58 -5.10 -21.56
CA LEU A 42 7.44 -4.29 -22.43
C LEU A 42 8.76 -4.99 -22.78
N LYS A 43 9.35 -5.74 -21.83
CA LYS A 43 10.52 -6.59 -22.11
C LYS A 43 10.22 -7.67 -23.14
N ASN A 44 9.06 -8.32 -23.04
CA ASN A 44 8.61 -9.31 -24.03
C ASN A 44 8.34 -8.71 -25.41
N LEU A 45 8.01 -7.40 -25.47
CA LEU A 45 7.92 -6.62 -26.70
C LEU A 45 9.29 -6.11 -27.21
N GLY A 46 10.39 -6.52 -26.59
CA GLY A 46 11.76 -6.18 -27.01
C GLY A 46 12.22 -4.78 -26.63
N LYS A 47 11.57 -4.12 -25.68
CA LYS A 47 11.92 -2.77 -25.21
C LYS A 47 13.03 -2.80 -24.17
N GLU A 48 13.81 -1.72 -24.11
CA GLU A 48 14.72 -1.44 -23.00
C GLU A 48 13.95 -0.72 -21.89
N VAL A 49 13.65 -1.44 -20.80
CA VAL A 49 12.81 -0.92 -19.71
C VAL A 49 13.64 -0.71 -18.45
N THR A 50 13.40 0.41 -17.77
CA THR A 50 13.86 0.71 -16.40
C THR A 50 12.63 1.03 -15.55
N ALA A 51 12.47 0.38 -14.39
CA ALA A 51 11.41 0.68 -13.45
C ALA A 51 11.98 1.35 -12.19
N VAL A 52 11.34 2.41 -11.72
CA VAL A 52 11.79 3.17 -10.54
C VAL A 52 10.66 3.56 -9.60
N CYS A 53 10.98 3.58 -8.31
CA CYS A 53 10.14 4.10 -7.24
C CYS A 53 11.04 4.82 -6.24
N ALA A 54 10.62 5.93 -5.64
CA ALA A 54 11.48 6.65 -4.69
C ALA A 54 11.78 5.83 -3.41
N ASP A 55 10.84 4.99 -3.00
CA ASP A 55 10.84 4.21 -1.77
C ASP A 55 11.10 2.73 -2.05
N PRO A 56 11.71 2.00 -1.09
CA PRO A 56 11.96 0.58 -1.25
C PRO A 56 10.66 -0.24 -1.27
N VAL A 57 10.70 -1.35 -1.99
CA VAL A 57 9.61 -2.34 -1.99
C VAL A 57 9.43 -2.91 -0.57
N PRO A 58 8.20 -2.96 -0.03
CA PRO A 58 7.95 -3.57 1.28
C PRO A 58 8.32 -5.06 1.32
N GLU A 59 8.86 -5.54 2.44
CA GLU A 59 9.26 -6.93 2.63
C GLU A 59 8.13 -7.94 2.36
N THR A 60 6.88 -7.54 2.64
CA THR A 60 5.66 -8.32 2.37
C THR A 60 5.52 -8.72 0.90
N PHE A 61 6.12 -7.98 -0.04
CA PHE A 61 6.06 -8.26 -1.47
C PHE A 61 7.30 -8.96 -2.04
N HIS A 62 8.36 -9.20 -1.26
CA HIS A 62 9.59 -9.85 -1.74
C HIS A 62 9.39 -11.30 -2.21
N PHE A 63 8.21 -11.90 -1.99
CA PHE A 63 7.84 -13.19 -2.57
C PHE A 63 7.53 -13.10 -4.07
N LEU A 64 7.20 -11.91 -4.58
CA LEU A 64 7.02 -11.66 -6.00
C LEU A 64 8.40 -11.74 -6.69
N PRO A 65 8.51 -12.39 -7.85
CA PRO A 65 9.75 -12.40 -8.60
C PRO A 65 10.10 -10.99 -9.08
N ASP A 66 11.39 -10.74 -9.28
CA ASP A 66 11.92 -9.56 -9.96
C ASP A 66 11.65 -8.20 -9.27
N THR A 67 11.30 -8.20 -7.99
CA THR A 67 11.09 -6.95 -7.21
C THR A 67 12.32 -6.05 -7.17
N GLU A 68 13.52 -6.63 -7.28
CA GLU A 68 14.79 -5.92 -7.36
C GLU A 68 14.98 -5.10 -8.65
N LEU A 69 14.13 -5.32 -9.66
CA LEU A 69 14.14 -4.53 -10.89
C LEU A 69 13.56 -3.13 -10.69
N VAL A 70 12.76 -2.92 -9.64
CA VAL A 70 12.28 -1.60 -9.23
C VAL A 70 13.37 -0.93 -8.40
N GLN A 71 14.08 0.01 -9.03
CA GLN A 71 15.23 0.66 -8.42
C GLN A 71 14.83 1.97 -7.74
N ASP A 72 15.54 2.34 -6.67
CA ASP A 72 15.31 3.59 -5.95
C ASP A 72 15.93 4.82 -6.61
N LYS A 73 16.75 4.58 -7.64
CA LYS A 73 17.57 5.57 -8.34
C LYS A 73 17.76 5.18 -9.81
N PHE A 74 17.93 6.19 -10.65
CA PHE A 74 18.42 6.03 -12.02
C PHE A 74 19.24 7.25 -12.42
N SER A 75 20.06 7.12 -13.46
CA SER A 75 20.74 8.26 -14.09
C SER A 75 19.92 8.74 -15.28
N SER A 76 19.52 10.01 -15.24
CA SER A 76 18.82 10.74 -16.31
C SER A 76 19.77 11.57 -17.18
N ASN A 77 21.06 11.62 -16.84
CA ASN A 77 22.03 12.50 -17.51
C ASN A 77 22.12 12.19 -19.01
N GLN A 78 22.03 13.23 -19.82
CA GLN A 78 22.34 13.17 -21.25
C GLN A 78 23.86 13.10 -21.45
N ASP A 79 24.28 12.29 -22.42
CA ASP A 79 25.68 12.26 -22.84
C ASP A 79 26.06 13.59 -23.50
N PHE A 80 27.22 14.17 -23.17
CA PHE A 80 27.76 15.29 -23.96
C PHE A 80 28.69 14.76 -25.04
N ILE A 81 28.29 14.86 -26.31
CA ILE A 81 28.98 14.26 -27.44
C ILE A 81 29.88 15.29 -28.12
N ILE A 82 31.19 15.01 -28.14
CA ILE A 82 32.19 15.76 -28.90
C ILE A 82 32.55 14.92 -30.13
N SER A 83 32.17 15.40 -31.32
CA SER A 83 32.44 14.72 -32.60
C SER A 83 33.56 15.42 -33.36
N LEU A 84 34.51 14.65 -33.90
CA LEU A 84 35.62 15.13 -34.71
C LEU A 84 35.50 14.65 -36.16
N ASP A 85 35.43 15.56 -37.12
CA ASP A 85 35.50 15.24 -38.54
C ASP A 85 36.91 14.77 -38.91
N CYS A 86 37.01 13.49 -39.26
CA CYS A 86 38.27 12.80 -39.53
C CYS A 86 38.58 12.64 -41.02
N LYS A 87 37.78 13.21 -41.93
CA LYS A 87 37.85 12.93 -43.38
C LYS A 87 39.21 13.27 -44.00
N ASP A 88 39.78 14.41 -43.63
CA ASP A 88 41.02 14.93 -44.24
C ASP A 88 42.28 14.48 -43.51
N ALA A 89 42.29 14.55 -42.17
CA ALA A 89 43.49 14.30 -41.36
C ALA A 89 43.63 12.84 -40.87
N GLY A 90 42.51 12.15 -40.63
CA GLY A 90 42.47 10.84 -39.95
C GLY A 90 42.99 10.87 -38.51
N VAL A 91 42.70 9.84 -37.71
CA VAL A 91 43.16 9.72 -36.31
C VAL A 91 44.20 8.61 -36.20
N GLU A 92 45.41 8.94 -35.73
CA GLU A 92 46.46 7.97 -35.41
C GLU A 92 46.31 7.49 -33.97
N ARG A 93 46.08 8.42 -33.03
CA ARG A 93 46.02 8.13 -31.60
C ARG A 93 45.04 9.05 -30.89
N LEU A 94 44.26 8.47 -29.98
CA LEU A 94 43.36 9.17 -29.07
C LEU A 94 43.80 8.91 -27.63
N LYS A 95 43.93 9.96 -26.82
CA LYS A 95 44.16 9.89 -25.37
C LYS A 95 43.26 10.90 -24.68
N TYR A 96 42.90 10.63 -23.44
CA TYR A 96 42.24 11.59 -22.58
C TYR A 96 42.91 11.64 -21.21
N ASN A 97 42.89 12.80 -20.55
CA ASN A 97 43.26 12.93 -19.15
C ASN A 97 42.42 14.01 -18.46
N LEU A 98 42.23 13.83 -17.15
CA LEU A 98 41.55 14.76 -16.27
C LEU A 98 42.60 15.60 -15.55
N VAL A 99 42.60 16.93 -15.78
CA VAL A 99 43.52 17.88 -15.14
C VAL A 99 42.71 19.14 -14.80
N ASP A 100 42.81 19.64 -13.57
CA ASP A 100 42.13 20.86 -13.10
C ASP A 100 40.62 20.89 -13.40
N ASN A 101 39.92 19.77 -13.15
CA ASN A 101 38.49 19.58 -13.46
C ASN A 101 38.14 19.74 -14.95
N LYS A 102 39.11 19.60 -15.85
CA LYS A 102 38.91 19.58 -17.31
C LYS A 102 39.24 18.21 -17.87
N VAL A 103 38.41 17.72 -18.78
CA VAL A 103 38.72 16.58 -19.64
C VAL A 103 39.51 17.11 -20.84
N ASN A 104 40.81 16.82 -20.92
CA ASN A 104 41.57 17.12 -22.14
C ASN A 104 41.55 15.88 -23.04
N ILE A 105 41.02 16.06 -24.24
CA ILE A 105 41.01 15.03 -25.29
C ILE A 105 42.16 15.35 -26.24
N VAL A 106 43.20 14.53 -26.24
CA VAL A 106 44.41 14.71 -27.05
C VAL A 106 44.36 13.76 -28.25
N ILE A 107 44.23 14.33 -29.44
CA ILE A 107 44.14 13.59 -30.70
C ILE A 107 45.42 13.84 -31.51
N THR A 108 46.10 12.76 -31.89
CA THR A 108 47.23 12.79 -32.83
C THR A 108 46.71 12.46 -34.23
N PRO A 109 46.79 13.37 -35.21
CA PRO A 109 46.35 13.10 -36.58
C PRO A 109 47.33 12.19 -37.33
N LYS A 110 46.85 11.40 -38.30
CA LYS A 110 47.76 10.63 -39.19
C LYS A 110 48.54 11.53 -40.13
N LYS A 111 47.93 12.64 -40.55
CA LYS A 111 48.52 13.67 -41.41
C LYS A 111 47.83 15.01 -41.18
N GLY A 112 48.55 16.11 -41.39
CA GLY A 112 48.01 17.47 -41.22
C GLY A 112 47.68 17.80 -39.76
N SER A 113 46.65 18.61 -39.54
CA SER A 113 46.19 19.05 -38.22
C SER A 113 44.66 19.11 -38.16
N PHE A 114 44.13 18.99 -36.95
CA PHE A 114 42.74 19.34 -36.65
C PHE A 114 42.63 20.80 -36.23
N SER A 115 41.46 21.39 -36.42
CA SER A 115 41.12 22.75 -36.02
C SER A 115 39.71 22.80 -35.47
N GLU A 116 39.29 23.93 -34.87
CA GLU A 116 37.97 24.08 -34.24
C GLU A 116 36.81 23.74 -35.19
N LYS A 117 36.93 24.08 -36.48
CA LYS A 117 35.92 23.75 -37.51
C LYS A 117 35.72 22.23 -37.71
N ASN A 118 36.66 21.39 -37.28
CA ASN A 118 36.53 19.94 -37.34
C ASN A 118 35.79 19.37 -36.14
N VAL A 119 35.55 20.17 -35.10
CA VAL A 119 34.88 19.75 -33.87
C VAL A 119 33.43 20.22 -33.91
N SER A 120 32.52 19.32 -33.57
CA SER A 120 31.12 19.66 -33.33
C SER A 120 30.64 19.09 -32.00
N PHE A 121 29.73 19.81 -31.36
CA PHE A 121 29.16 19.46 -30.07
C PHE A 121 27.69 19.13 -30.25
N ARG A 122 27.25 18.05 -29.62
CA ARG A 122 25.83 17.67 -29.58
C ARG A 122 25.51 17.14 -28.19
N GLN A 123 24.32 17.45 -27.69
CA GLN A 123 23.73 16.70 -26.59
C GLN A 123 23.33 15.32 -27.14
N GLY A 124 23.57 14.27 -26.34
CA GLY A 124 23.04 12.95 -26.57
C GLY A 124 21.52 12.97 -26.49
N THR A 125 20.89 11.94 -27.05
CA THR A 125 19.44 11.77 -26.88
C THR A 125 19.13 11.44 -25.43
N ASN A 126 17.93 11.81 -24.98
CA ASN A 126 17.42 11.34 -23.69
C ASN A 126 17.62 9.82 -23.56
N LYS A 127 18.01 9.38 -22.37
CA LYS A 127 18.17 7.95 -22.06
C LYS A 127 16.87 7.19 -22.26
N PHE A 128 15.73 7.88 -22.14
CA PHE A 128 14.40 7.36 -22.36
C PHE A 128 13.70 8.15 -23.45
N ASP A 129 12.91 7.45 -24.26
CA ASP A 129 12.05 8.04 -25.29
C ASP A 129 10.56 7.96 -24.92
N LEU A 130 10.21 7.29 -23.82
CA LEU A 130 8.87 7.23 -23.24
C LEU A 130 8.93 7.07 -21.72
N ILE A 131 8.03 7.77 -21.01
CA ILE A 131 7.76 7.57 -19.59
C ILE A 131 6.35 7.00 -19.45
N ILE A 132 6.16 5.98 -18.61
CA ILE A 132 4.84 5.48 -18.21
C ILE A 132 4.74 5.59 -16.69
N ALA A 133 3.86 6.49 -16.24
CA ALA A 133 3.48 6.67 -14.84
C ALA A 133 2.30 5.75 -14.50
N LEU A 134 2.51 4.84 -13.57
CA LEU A 134 1.57 3.80 -13.18
C LEU A 134 1.11 4.03 -11.74
N ASP A 135 -0.19 4.11 -11.56
CA ASP A 135 -0.82 4.30 -10.25
C ASP A 135 -0.40 5.62 -9.58
N VAL A 136 -0.32 6.68 -10.40
CA VAL A 136 0.11 8.01 -9.95
C VAL A 136 -0.96 9.01 -10.30
N ALA A 137 -1.55 9.63 -9.27
CA ALA A 137 -2.59 10.64 -9.44
C ALA A 137 -2.01 12.02 -9.74
N ASP A 138 -0.82 12.31 -9.21
CA ASP A 138 -0.15 13.60 -9.39
C ASP A 138 1.38 13.45 -9.41
N LEU A 139 2.07 14.32 -10.15
CA LEU A 139 3.53 14.27 -10.31
C LEU A 139 4.28 14.31 -8.96
N ASP A 140 3.76 15.03 -7.97
CA ASP A 140 4.40 15.13 -6.65
C ASP A 140 4.42 13.78 -5.91
N GLN A 141 3.51 12.86 -6.23
CA GLN A 141 3.51 11.52 -5.62
C GLN A 141 4.71 10.67 -6.04
N MET A 142 5.43 11.02 -7.12
CA MET A 142 6.67 10.35 -7.53
C MET A 142 7.88 10.76 -6.66
N GLY A 143 7.73 11.80 -5.84
CA GLY A 143 8.79 12.31 -4.95
C GLY A 143 10.07 12.69 -5.68
N LYS A 144 11.22 12.29 -5.12
CA LYS A 144 12.56 12.63 -5.65
C LYS A 144 12.77 12.25 -7.11
N ILE A 145 12.09 11.19 -7.58
CA ILE A 145 12.19 10.73 -8.97
C ILE A 145 11.74 11.83 -9.94
N TYR A 146 10.65 12.54 -9.61
CA TYR A 146 10.19 13.67 -10.39
C TYR A 146 10.95 14.95 -10.05
N THR A 147 11.07 15.31 -8.77
CA THR A 147 11.60 16.62 -8.37
C THR A 147 13.07 16.83 -8.76
N GLU A 148 13.88 15.77 -8.83
CA GLU A 148 15.28 15.84 -9.26
C GLU A 148 15.46 15.71 -10.78
N ASN A 149 14.40 15.40 -11.54
CA ASN A 149 14.46 15.10 -12.97
C ASN A 149 13.38 15.82 -13.79
N THR A 150 12.89 16.98 -13.36
CA THR A 150 11.76 17.69 -13.99
C THR A 150 11.96 17.95 -15.49
N GLU A 151 13.19 18.24 -15.92
CA GLU A 151 13.53 18.43 -17.34
C GLU A 151 13.27 17.16 -18.18
N LEU A 152 13.55 15.98 -17.64
CA LEU A 152 13.27 14.70 -18.31
C LEU A 152 11.76 14.53 -18.56
N PHE A 153 10.93 14.79 -17.53
CA PHE A 153 9.47 14.69 -17.63
C PHE A 153 8.85 15.76 -18.53
N PHE A 154 9.54 16.89 -18.73
CA PHE A 154 9.13 17.91 -19.70
C PHE A 154 9.48 17.51 -21.15
N GLN A 155 10.63 16.86 -21.38
CA GLN A 155 11.11 16.54 -22.71
C GLN A 155 10.60 15.20 -23.27
N VAL A 156 10.40 14.21 -22.40
CA VAL A 156 9.99 12.85 -22.79
C VAL A 156 8.48 12.72 -22.67
N PRO A 157 7.77 12.17 -23.67
CA PRO A 157 6.33 11.98 -23.57
C PRO A 157 5.98 11.07 -22.39
N VAL A 158 5.00 11.51 -21.58
CA VAL A 158 4.50 10.77 -20.41
C VAL A 158 3.14 10.15 -20.74
N ILE A 159 2.98 8.86 -20.46
CA ILE A 159 1.69 8.18 -20.39
C ILE A 159 1.33 8.05 -18.92
N ASN A 160 0.12 8.45 -18.53
CA ASN A 160 -0.38 8.27 -17.16
C ASN A 160 -1.52 7.24 -17.18
N ILE A 161 -1.36 6.15 -16.41
CA ILE A 161 -2.35 5.09 -16.24
C ILE A 161 -2.67 5.00 -14.76
N ASP A 162 -3.93 5.24 -14.41
CA ASP A 162 -4.32 5.43 -13.02
C ASP A 162 -5.83 5.20 -12.83
N HIS A 163 -6.26 4.93 -11.59
CA HIS A 163 -7.67 4.78 -11.22
C HIS A 163 -8.14 5.79 -10.16
N HIS A 164 -7.25 6.65 -9.65
CA HIS A 164 -7.61 7.59 -8.60
C HIS A 164 -8.51 8.72 -9.09
N ALA A 165 -9.56 9.03 -8.33
CA ALA A 165 -10.45 10.16 -8.61
C ALA A 165 -9.76 11.53 -8.49
N SER A 166 -8.64 11.60 -7.76
CA SER A 166 -7.81 12.80 -7.58
C SER A 166 -6.83 13.05 -8.73
N ASN A 167 -6.80 12.17 -9.74
CA ASN A 167 -5.82 12.24 -10.82
C ASN A 167 -5.88 13.58 -11.58
N THR A 168 -4.72 14.20 -11.80
CA THR A 168 -4.58 15.51 -12.45
C THR A 168 -4.39 15.45 -13.97
N SER A 169 -4.33 14.24 -14.54
CA SER A 169 -4.17 13.97 -15.97
C SER A 169 -2.95 14.66 -16.58
N PHE A 170 -1.82 14.58 -15.87
CA PHE A 170 -0.57 15.27 -16.21
C PHE A 170 0.16 14.67 -17.42
N GLY A 171 -0.23 13.48 -17.89
CA GLY A 171 0.39 12.82 -19.03
C GLY A 171 0.06 13.49 -20.36
N LYS A 172 0.90 13.24 -21.37
CA LYS A 172 0.58 13.50 -22.78
C LYS A 172 -0.61 12.65 -23.23
N VAL A 173 -0.70 11.41 -22.73
CA VAL A 173 -1.86 10.53 -22.88
C VAL A 173 -2.24 10.02 -21.50
N ASN A 174 -3.52 10.11 -21.16
CA ASN A 174 -4.05 9.74 -19.86
C ASN A 174 -5.09 8.63 -20.03
N LEU A 175 -4.81 7.45 -19.48
CA LEU A 175 -5.75 6.34 -19.39
C LEU A 175 -6.19 6.21 -17.93
N VAL A 176 -7.19 7.01 -17.57
CA VAL A 176 -7.71 7.08 -16.20
C VAL A 176 -9.09 6.46 -16.14
N ASN A 177 -9.29 5.46 -15.28
CA ASN A 177 -10.60 4.85 -15.05
C ASN A 177 -10.94 4.82 -13.55
N ILE A 178 -11.69 5.83 -13.09
CA ILE A 178 -12.10 5.97 -11.69
C ILE A 178 -13.07 4.90 -11.19
N THR A 179 -13.58 4.06 -12.09
CA THR A 179 -14.48 2.94 -11.75
C THR A 179 -13.76 1.60 -11.67
N ALA A 180 -12.49 1.55 -12.10
CA ALA A 180 -11.68 0.35 -11.94
C ALA A 180 -11.32 0.14 -10.47
N SER A 181 -11.27 -1.12 -10.04
CA SER A 181 -10.87 -1.43 -8.67
C SER A 181 -9.40 -1.19 -8.40
N SER A 182 -8.57 -1.17 -9.46
CA SER A 182 -7.11 -0.98 -9.39
C SER A 182 -6.53 -0.53 -10.74
N THR A 183 -5.34 0.06 -10.75
CA THR A 183 -4.53 0.32 -11.95
C THR A 183 -4.17 -0.98 -12.68
N THR A 184 -3.93 -2.08 -11.96
CA THR A 184 -3.70 -3.41 -12.57
C THR A 184 -4.90 -3.93 -13.37
N GLU A 185 -6.14 -3.60 -12.98
CA GLU A 185 -7.36 -3.90 -13.74
C GLU A 185 -7.38 -3.17 -15.10
N ILE A 186 -6.95 -1.90 -15.11
CA ILE A 186 -6.83 -1.08 -16.32
C ILE A 186 -5.73 -1.65 -17.23
N LEU A 187 -4.59 -2.01 -16.64
CA LEU A 187 -3.47 -2.58 -17.37
C LEU A 187 -3.83 -3.92 -18.03
N TYR A 188 -4.63 -4.77 -17.38
CA TYR A 188 -5.08 -6.02 -17.99
C TYR A 188 -5.69 -5.78 -19.38
N SER A 189 -6.64 -4.83 -19.45
CA SER A 189 -7.33 -4.47 -20.69
C SER A 189 -6.35 -3.91 -21.73
N LEU A 190 -5.42 -3.05 -21.31
CA LEU A 190 -4.38 -2.50 -22.19
C LEU A 190 -3.44 -3.59 -22.74
N VAL A 191 -3.03 -4.55 -21.91
CA VAL A 191 -2.15 -5.65 -22.31
C VAL A 191 -2.84 -6.56 -23.32
N LYS A 192 -4.14 -6.85 -23.13
CA LYS A 192 -4.93 -7.59 -24.14
C LYS A 192 -4.99 -6.85 -25.47
N GLN A 193 -5.09 -5.53 -25.46
CA GLN A 193 -5.05 -4.72 -26.69
C GLN A 193 -3.66 -4.72 -27.34
N LEU A 194 -2.59 -4.57 -26.55
CA LEU A 194 -1.21 -4.69 -27.04
C LEU A 194 -0.96 -6.06 -27.70
N GLU A 195 -1.45 -7.13 -27.08
CA GLU A 195 -1.35 -8.49 -27.60
C GLU A 195 -2.09 -8.63 -28.95
N ALA A 196 -3.31 -8.09 -29.04
CA ALA A 196 -4.10 -8.11 -30.27
C ALA A 196 -3.45 -7.30 -31.40
N GLU A 197 -2.95 -6.10 -31.12
CA GLU A 197 -2.41 -5.19 -32.14
C GLU A 197 -0.97 -5.49 -32.56
N LEU A 198 -0.13 -5.96 -31.62
CA LEU A 198 1.29 -6.22 -31.89
C LEU A 198 1.57 -7.69 -32.20
N SER A 199 0.60 -8.59 -31.93
CA SER A 199 0.68 -10.03 -32.22
C SER A 199 2.04 -10.65 -31.86
N PRO A 200 2.47 -10.55 -30.59
CA PRO A 200 3.77 -11.05 -30.16
C PRO A 200 3.86 -12.57 -30.27
N ALA A 201 5.09 -13.10 -30.39
CA ALA A 201 5.33 -14.54 -30.56
C ALA A 201 4.94 -15.38 -29.34
N LYS A 202 4.82 -14.76 -28.16
CA LYS A 202 4.41 -15.38 -26.90
C LYS A 202 3.29 -14.54 -26.27
N PRO A 203 2.41 -15.16 -25.48
CA PRO A 203 1.42 -14.42 -24.71
C PRO A 203 2.09 -13.35 -23.85
N LEU A 204 1.50 -12.15 -23.81
CA LEU A 204 2.02 -11.06 -22.96
C LEU A 204 1.67 -11.28 -21.50
N ILE A 205 0.59 -12.02 -21.22
CA ILE A 205 0.17 -12.39 -19.88
C ILE A 205 0.63 -13.83 -19.62
N ASP A 206 1.88 -13.98 -19.18
CA ASP A 206 2.40 -15.23 -18.66
C ASP A 206 2.08 -15.40 -17.17
N LYS A 207 2.56 -16.50 -16.57
CA LYS A 207 2.37 -16.79 -15.13
C LYS A 207 2.82 -15.64 -14.22
N ASN A 208 3.95 -14.99 -14.53
CA ASN A 208 4.51 -13.94 -13.68
C ASN A 208 3.70 -12.65 -13.84
N VAL A 209 3.44 -12.22 -15.08
CA VAL A 209 2.57 -11.07 -15.37
C VAL A 209 1.21 -11.27 -14.74
N ALA A 210 0.63 -12.46 -14.85
CA ALA A 210 -0.65 -12.77 -14.24
C ALA A 210 -0.63 -12.69 -12.71
N THR A 211 0.47 -13.13 -12.09
CA THR A 211 0.66 -13.02 -10.64
C THR A 211 0.80 -11.55 -10.21
N PHE A 212 1.54 -10.73 -10.96
CA PHE A 212 1.71 -9.31 -10.65
C PHE A 212 0.39 -8.53 -10.75
N LEU A 213 -0.36 -8.72 -11.84
CA LEU A 213 -1.66 -8.06 -12.01
C LEU A 213 -2.66 -8.52 -10.95
N LEU A 214 -2.67 -9.81 -10.62
CA LEU A 214 -3.56 -10.34 -9.58
C LEU A 214 -3.18 -9.83 -8.19
N ALA A 215 -1.89 -9.63 -7.92
CA ALA A 215 -1.44 -9.07 -6.64
C ALA A 215 -2.03 -7.66 -6.44
N GLY A 216 -1.98 -6.81 -7.47
CA GLY A 216 -2.56 -5.46 -7.41
C GLY A 216 -4.07 -5.46 -7.18
N ILE A 217 -4.82 -6.25 -7.96
CA ILE A 217 -6.27 -6.40 -7.77
C ILE A 217 -6.58 -6.88 -6.35
N ILE A 218 -5.87 -7.91 -5.86
CA ILE A 218 -6.10 -8.45 -4.53
C ILE A 218 -5.81 -7.42 -3.45
N THR A 219 -4.71 -6.66 -3.54
CA THR A 219 -4.38 -5.69 -2.51
C THR A 219 -5.36 -4.54 -2.46
N ASP A 220 -5.76 -4.01 -3.63
CA ASP A 220 -6.59 -2.80 -3.69
C ASP A 220 -8.06 -3.06 -3.37
N THR A 221 -8.52 -4.27 -3.64
CA THR A 221 -9.87 -4.74 -3.25
C THR A 221 -9.95 -5.30 -1.83
N GLY A 222 -8.82 -5.37 -1.09
CA GLY A 222 -8.80 -6.04 0.22
C GLY A 222 -9.14 -7.53 0.11
N SER A 223 -8.66 -8.19 -0.94
CA SER A 223 -9.05 -9.54 -1.35
C SER A 223 -10.57 -9.64 -1.60
N PHE A 224 -11.10 -8.71 -2.40
CA PHE A 224 -12.51 -8.63 -2.81
C PHE A 224 -13.50 -8.36 -1.65
N GLN A 225 -13.04 -7.72 -0.58
CA GLN A 225 -13.85 -7.40 0.60
C GLN A 225 -14.32 -5.95 0.60
N ASN A 226 -13.58 -5.06 -0.08
CA ASN A 226 -13.82 -3.64 -0.05
C ASN A 226 -14.93 -3.21 -1.03
N PRO A 227 -15.64 -2.10 -0.78
CA PRO A 227 -16.72 -1.61 -1.64
C PRO A 227 -16.31 -1.21 -3.07
N ASN A 228 -15.02 -0.97 -3.32
CA ASN A 228 -14.47 -0.69 -4.65
C ASN A 228 -14.32 -1.94 -5.54
N THR A 229 -14.64 -3.14 -5.03
CA THR A 229 -14.63 -4.38 -5.81
C THR A 229 -15.68 -4.35 -6.92
N THR A 230 -15.30 -4.71 -8.16
CA THR A 230 -16.19 -4.68 -9.34
C THR A 230 -16.47 -6.08 -9.89
N PRO A 231 -17.56 -6.29 -10.66
CA PRO A 231 -17.74 -7.54 -11.42
C PRO A 231 -16.53 -7.82 -12.35
N GLN A 232 -15.99 -6.77 -12.95
CA GLN A 232 -14.84 -6.85 -13.84
C GLN A 232 -13.57 -7.33 -13.10
N SER A 233 -13.35 -6.91 -11.85
CA SER A 233 -12.21 -7.39 -11.06
C SER A 233 -12.27 -8.91 -10.80
N PHE A 234 -13.47 -9.48 -10.63
CA PHE A 234 -13.63 -10.93 -10.50
C PHE A 234 -13.41 -11.67 -11.82
N GLU A 235 -13.93 -11.14 -12.93
CA GLU A 235 -13.73 -11.72 -14.26
C GLU A 235 -12.24 -11.75 -14.63
N ILE A 236 -11.55 -10.63 -14.46
CA ILE A 236 -10.11 -10.52 -14.71
C ILE A 236 -9.34 -11.45 -13.78
N ALA A 237 -9.65 -11.47 -12.47
CA ALA A 237 -8.99 -12.38 -11.55
C ALA A 237 -9.14 -13.86 -11.97
N SER A 238 -10.31 -14.25 -12.49
CA SER A 238 -10.53 -15.60 -13.05
C SER A 238 -9.61 -15.86 -14.26
N GLU A 239 -9.49 -14.92 -15.18
CA GLU A 239 -8.61 -15.04 -16.35
C GLU A 239 -7.12 -15.09 -15.97
N LEU A 240 -6.70 -14.31 -14.98
CA LEU A 240 -5.34 -14.33 -14.43
C LEU A 240 -5.02 -15.68 -13.76
N LEU A 241 -5.98 -16.25 -13.03
CA LEU A 241 -5.86 -17.58 -12.45
C LEU A 241 -5.72 -18.66 -13.53
N LEU A 242 -6.50 -18.58 -14.62
CA LEU A 242 -6.35 -19.47 -15.78
C LEU A 242 -4.97 -19.32 -16.44
N SER A 243 -4.38 -18.12 -16.38
CA SER A 243 -3.02 -17.82 -16.86
C SER A 243 -1.91 -18.25 -15.88
N GLY A 244 -2.28 -18.86 -14.75
CA GLY A 244 -1.35 -19.45 -13.78
C GLY A 244 -0.96 -18.55 -12.61
N ALA A 245 -1.68 -17.44 -12.38
CA ALA A 245 -1.40 -16.53 -11.27
C ALA A 245 -1.36 -17.26 -9.91
N GLN A 246 -0.34 -16.94 -9.09
CA GLN A 246 -0.07 -17.62 -7.82
C GLN A 246 -0.85 -17.01 -6.66
N GLN A 247 -2.17 -17.08 -6.71
CA GLN A 247 -3.06 -16.47 -5.72
C GLN A 247 -2.79 -16.93 -4.28
N GLN A 248 -2.47 -18.21 -4.07
CA GLN A 248 -2.19 -18.73 -2.74
C GLN A 248 -0.94 -18.09 -2.12
N ASP A 249 0.09 -17.82 -2.92
CA ASP A 249 1.30 -17.14 -2.44
C ASP A 249 1.04 -15.67 -2.14
N ILE A 250 0.22 -15.00 -2.95
CA ILE A 250 -0.22 -13.63 -2.70
C ILE A 250 -0.94 -13.56 -1.33
N ILE A 251 -1.98 -14.37 -1.13
CA ILE A 251 -2.73 -14.38 0.14
C ILE A 251 -1.83 -14.76 1.32
N LYS A 252 -0.96 -15.75 1.13
CA LYS A 252 -0.04 -16.19 2.18
C LYS A 252 0.82 -15.04 2.67
N HIS A 253 1.49 -14.32 1.78
CA HIS A 253 2.46 -13.31 2.18
C HIS A 253 1.80 -11.98 2.54
N VAL A 254 0.77 -11.55 1.80
CA VAL A 254 0.10 -10.26 2.02
C VAL A 254 -0.79 -10.29 3.28
N TYR A 255 -1.59 -11.34 3.49
CA TYR A 255 -2.60 -11.34 4.56
C TYR A 255 -2.29 -12.34 5.68
N ARG A 256 -1.75 -13.51 5.37
CA ARG A 256 -1.62 -14.61 6.34
C ARG A 256 -0.24 -14.72 7.02
N THR A 257 0.74 -13.95 6.58
CA THR A 257 2.09 -13.98 7.15
C THR A 257 2.31 -12.74 7.98
N LYS A 258 2.56 -12.96 9.28
CA LYS A 258 2.91 -11.91 10.23
C LYS A 258 4.07 -12.39 11.07
N ASN A 259 4.95 -11.47 11.44
CA ASN A 259 6.04 -11.78 12.36
C ASN A 259 5.47 -12.19 13.72
N LEU A 260 6.16 -13.09 14.41
CA LEU A 260 5.72 -13.53 15.75
C LEU A 260 5.66 -12.35 16.74
N SER A 261 6.54 -11.36 16.59
CA SER A 261 6.50 -10.10 17.33
C SER A 261 5.19 -9.35 17.11
N THR A 262 4.74 -9.25 15.85
CA THR A 262 3.47 -8.62 15.47
C THR A 262 2.30 -9.35 16.12
N LEU A 263 2.26 -10.68 16.02
CA LEU A 263 1.19 -11.49 16.63
C LEU A 263 1.14 -11.36 18.16
N LYS A 264 2.31 -11.32 18.83
CA LYS A 264 2.39 -11.08 20.28
C LYS A 264 1.89 -9.69 20.66
N LEU A 265 2.33 -8.68 19.92
CA LEU A 265 1.88 -7.30 20.12
C LEU A 265 0.36 -7.20 19.94
N TRP A 266 -0.19 -7.86 18.92
CA TRP A 266 -1.63 -7.89 18.69
C TRP A 266 -2.38 -8.56 19.83
N GLY A 267 -1.91 -9.70 20.33
CA GLY A 267 -2.50 -10.33 21.51
C GLY A 267 -2.56 -9.38 22.71
N GLN A 268 -1.50 -8.57 22.93
CA GLN A 268 -1.48 -7.57 23.98
C GLN A 268 -2.50 -6.44 23.73
N ILE A 269 -2.54 -5.88 22.53
CA ILE A 269 -3.49 -4.82 22.17
C ILE A 269 -4.94 -5.31 22.31
N LEU A 270 -5.24 -6.51 21.81
CA LEU A 270 -6.58 -7.10 21.90
C LEU A 270 -6.99 -7.35 23.36
N SER A 271 -6.06 -7.78 24.21
CA SER A 271 -6.33 -7.99 25.64
C SER A 271 -6.67 -6.71 26.41
N LYS A 272 -6.34 -5.55 25.83
CA LYS A 272 -6.56 -4.21 26.41
C LYS A 272 -7.71 -3.45 25.77
N ILE A 273 -8.49 -4.09 24.89
CA ILE A 273 -9.66 -3.46 24.28
C ILE A 273 -10.61 -3.00 25.38
N GLN A 274 -11.04 -1.75 25.25
CA GLN A 274 -12.07 -1.13 26.06
C GLN A 274 -13.20 -0.65 25.16
N THR A 275 -14.41 -0.59 25.71
CA THR A 275 -15.62 -0.25 24.98
C THR A 275 -16.45 0.79 25.74
N ASP A 276 -17.04 1.73 25.00
CA ASP A 276 -18.04 2.67 25.49
C ASP A 276 -19.29 2.54 24.59
N PRO A 277 -20.21 1.61 24.90
CA PRO A 277 -21.37 1.34 24.06
C PRO A 277 -22.31 2.55 23.92
N GLN A 278 -22.39 3.40 24.96
CA GLN A 278 -23.24 4.59 24.96
C GLN A 278 -22.80 5.60 23.90
N HIS A 279 -21.48 5.75 23.71
CA HIS A 279 -20.89 6.64 22.72
C HIS A 279 -20.41 5.91 21.46
N ARG A 280 -20.62 4.58 21.37
CA ARG A 280 -20.19 3.71 20.26
C ARG A 280 -18.69 3.80 19.97
N ILE A 281 -17.87 3.78 21.03
CA ILE A 281 -16.40 3.88 20.94
C ILE A 281 -15.78 2.54 21.33
N VAL A 282 -14.80 2.09 20.55
CA VAL A 282 -13.88 1.01 20.89
C VAL A 282 -12.48 1.58 20.88
N TRP A 283 -11.67 1.26 21.89
CA TRP A 283 -10.27 1.69 21.86
C TRP A 283 -9.34 0.69 22.52
N SER A 284 -8.06 0.81 22.19
CA SER A 284 -6.99 0.12 22.89
C SER A 284 -5.75 1.00 22.96
N THR A 285 -4.76 0.54 23.72
CA THR A 285 -3.53 1.29 24.00
C THR A 285 -2.29 0.44 23.77
N ILE A 286 -1.22 1.10 23.32
CA ILE A 286 0.12 0.54 23.17
C ILE A 286 1.07 1.41 23.97
N THR A 287 1.70 0.82 24.98
CA THR A 287 2.73 1.46 25.78
C THR A 287 4.12 1.02 25.32
N LYS A 288 5.16 1.73 25.76
CA LYS A 288 6.54 1.30 25.53
C LYS A 288 6.82 -0.10 26.10
N ALA A 289 6.21 -0.45 27.22
CA ALA A 289 6.36 -1.77 27.84
C ALA A 289 5.80 -2.90 26.96
N ASP A 290 4.72 -2.63 26.21
CA ASP A 290 4.12 -3.60 25.29
C ASP A 290 5.04 -3.92 24.12
N LEU A 291 5.60 -2.88 23.49
CA LEU A 291 6.56 -3.02 22.40
C LEU A 291 7.78 -3.87 22.82
N VAL A 292 8.31 -3.59 24.02
CA VAL A 292 9.43 -4.36 24.59
C VAL A 292 9.02 -5.81 24.87
N ALA A 293 7.86 -6.04 25.49
CA ALA A 293 7.39 -7.38 25.83
C ALA A 293 7.09 -8.24 24.59
N ALA A 294 6.59 -7.63 23.52
CA ALA A 294 6.35 -8.29 22.24
C ALA A 294 7.63 -8.46 21.39
N ASN A 295 8.73 -7.77 21.75
CA ASN A 295 9.90 -7.58 20.91
C ASN A 295 9.50 -7.06 19.51
N ALA A 296 8.61 -6.08 19.49
CA ALA A 296 7.99 -5.54 18.29
C ALA A 296 8.41 -4.08 18.07
N LYS A 297 8.46 -3.67 16.81
CA LYS A 297 8.64 -2.28 16.41
C LYS A 297 7.31 -1.54 16.45
N SER A 298 7.38 -0.23 16.65
CA SER A 298 6.21 0.67 16.75
C SER A 298 5.31 0.65 15.49
N ASN A 299 5.87 0.35 14.32
CA ASN A 299 5.12 0.26 13.05
C ASN A 299 4.37 -1.07 12.86
N GLU A 300 4.68 -2.12 13.62
CA GLU A 300 3.96 -3.41 13.56
C GLU A 300 2.52 -3.32 14.09
N ALA A 301 2.19 -2.22 14.78
CA ALA A 301 0.84 -1.93 15.25
C ALA A 301 -0.10 -1.38 14.16
N ASN A 302 0.43 -0.87 13.04
CA ASN A 302 -0.35 -0.05 12.11
C ASN A 302 -1.58 -0.78 11.53
N HIS A 303 -1.49 -2.10 11.32
CA HIS A 303 -2.53 -2.89 10.66
C HIS A 303 -3.59 -3.47 11.61
N ILE A 304 -3.41 -3.42 12.94
CA ILE A 304 -4.36 -4.09 13.84
C ILE A 304 -5.76 -3.46 13.80
N ILE A 305 -5.83 -2.14 13.57
CA ILE A 305 -7.10 -1.45 13.52
C ILE A 305 -7.91 -1.96 12.32
N ASP A 306 -7.27 -1.98 11.16
CA ASP A 306 -7.89 -2.34 9.88
C ASP A 306 -8.19 -3.85 9.80
N GLU A 307 -7.37 -4.71 10.41
CA GLU A 307 -7.57 -6.15 10.33
C GLU A 307 -8.50 -6.72 11.42
N LEU A 308 -8.51 -6.15 12.63
CA LEU A 308 -9.21 -6.74 13.77
C LEU A 308 -10.16 -5.79 14.48
N LEU A 309 -9.71 -4.59 14.86
CA LEU A 309 -10.54 -3.72 15.72
C LEU A 309 -11.76 -3.15 14.98
N ILE A 310 -11.67 -2.96 13.66
CA ILE A 310 -12.78 -2.47 12.84
C ILE A 310 -13.97 -3.41 12.81
N ASN A 311 -13.76 -4.69 13.12
CA ASN A 311 -14.81 -5.71 13.18
C ASN A 311 -15.60 -5.72 14.50
N ALA A 312 -15.29 -4.80 15.43
CA ALA A 312 -16.02 -4.70 16.69
C ALA A 312 -17.47 -4.27 16.43
N PRO A 313 -18.48 -5.05 16.87
CA PRO A 313 -19.87 -4.74 16.61
C PRO A 313 -20.28 -3.44 17.31
N ASP A 314 -21.19 -2.69 16.67
CA ASP A 314 -21.78 -1.45 17.17
C ASP A 314 -20.81 -0.29 17.45
N ALA A 315 -19.52 -0.46 17.12
CA ALA A 315 -18.52 0.59 17.20
C ALA A 315 -18.63 1.53 16.00
N GLU A 316 -18.69 2.84 16.24
CA GLU A 316 -18.61 3.87 15.19
C GLU A 316 -17.26 4.59 15.16
N VAL A 317 -16.58 4.66 16.30
CA VAL A 317 -15.22 5.19 16.43
C VAL A 317 -14.32 4.11 17.00
N ILE A 318 -13.26 3.77 16.28
CA ILE A 318 -12.18 2.93 16.78
C ILE A 318 -10.94 3.79 16.97
N LEU A 319 -10.36 3.76 18.17
CA LEU A 319 -9.17 4.51 18.53
C LEU A 319 -8.05 3.58 18.99
N LEU A 320 -6.86 3.75 18.44
CA LEU A 320 -5.64 3.16 18.97
C LEU A 320 -4.73 4.29 19.45
N LEU A 321 -4.47 4.32 20.76
CA LEU A 321 -3.50 5.24 21.34
C LEU A 321 -2.15 4.54 21.50
N LYS A 322 -1.08 5.18 21.05
CA LYS A 322 0.26 4.63 21.14
C LYS A 322 1.22 5.64 21.72
N GLU A 323 1.94 5.20 22.75
CA GLU A 323 3.04 5.92 23.38
C GLU A 323 4.26 5.88 22.47
N GLU A 324 4.69 7.03 21.96
CA GLU A 324 5.92 7.21 21.20
C GLU A 324 6.95 7.96 22.06
N PRO A 325 8.26 7.94 21.70
CA PRO A 325 9.31 8.53 22.54
C PRO A 325 9.11 10.02 22.90
N GLU A 326 8.48 10.80 22.01
CA GLU A 326 8.32 12.25 22.17
C GLU A 326 6.86 12.72 22.15
N TYR A 327 5.92 11.81 21.85
CA TYR A 327 4.51 12.16 21.68
C TYR A 327 3.60 10.96 21.94
N ILE A 328 2.31 11.22 22.04
CA ILE A 328 1.26 10.21 21.99
C ILE A 328 0.60 10.31 20.63
N SER A 329 0.51 9.19 19.92
CA SER A 329 -0.21 9.12 18.65
C SER A 329 -1.57 8.50 18.84
N GLY A 330 -2.58 9.09 18.21
CA GLY A 330 -3.91 8.51 18.09
C GLY A 330 -4.20 8.17 16.64
N SER A 331 -4.58 6.92 16.40
CA SER A 331 -5.06 6.45 15.09
C SER A 331 -6.55 6.18 15.19
N LEU A 332 -7.32 6.81 14.32
CA LEU A 332 -8.77 6.75 14.29
C LEU A 332 -9.25 5.99 13.04
N ARG A 333 -10.26 5.15 13.22
CA ARG A 333 -11.11 4.64 12.16
C ARG A 333 -12.57 4.87 12.48
N THR A 334 -13.37 5.09 11.45
CA THR A 334 -14.83 5.11 11.57
C THR A 334 -15.46 4.05 10.67
N THR A 335 -16.54 3.46 11.15
CA THR A 335 -17.22 2.33 10.47
C THR A 335 -18.44 2.76 9.65
N SER A 336 -18.79 4.05 9.70
CA SER A 336 -19.96 4.61 9.02
C SER A 336 -19.61 5.92 8.30
N PRO A 337 -20.14 6.16 7.08
CA PRO A 337 -19.93 7.43 6.37
C PRO A 337 -20.58 8.64 7.07
N THR A 338 -21.44 8.41 8.07
CA THR A 338 -22.10 9.48 8.83
C THR A 338 -21.24 10.11 9.93
N ILE A 339 -19.98 9.68 10.05
CA ILE A 339 -19.04 10.17 11.04
C ILE A 339 -17.67 10.35 10.39
N ASN A 340 -17.03 11.48 10.69
CA ASN A 340 -15.82 11.90 10.03
C ASN A 340 -14.62 11.77 10.98
N ALA A 341 -13.72 10.83 10.69
CA ALA A 341 -12.51 10.63 11.47
C ALA A 341 -11.61 11.88 11.47
N ALA A 342 -11.56 12.63 10.36
CA ALA A 342 -10.75 13.84 10.23
C ALA A 342 -11.21 14.94 11.21
N GLU A 343 -12.53 15.16 11.32
CA GLU A 343 -13.09 16.12 12.29
C GLU A 343 -12.74 15.77 13.73
N ILE A 344 -12.73 14.48 14.08
CA ILE A 344 -12.32 14.03 15.42
C ILE A 344 -10.83 14.30 15.62
N ALA A 345 -9.99 14.01 14.63
CA ALA A 345 -8.55 14.24 14.72
C ALA A 345 -8.19 15.73 14.82
N GLU A 346 -8.93 16.62 14.15
CA GLU A 346 -8.75 18.08 14.18
C GLU A 346 -8.91 18.68 15.59
N ILE A 347 -9.76 18.08 16.45
CA ILE A 347 -9.88 18.46 17.87
C ILE A 347 -8.53 18.40 18.61
N PHE A 348 -7.62 17.56 18.11
CA PHE A 348 -6.29 17.32 18.64
C PHE A 348 -5.16 17.90 17.77
N GLY A 349 -5.50 18.75 16.79
CA GLY A 349 -4.53 19.29 15.83
C GLY A 349 -4.01 18.27 14.80
N GLY A 350 -4.73 17.16 14.63
CA GLY A 350 -4.47 16.16 13.59
C GLY A 350 -5.26 16.40 12.31
N GLY A 351 -5.42 15.35 11.51
CA GLY A 351 -6.17 15.38 10.26
C GLY A 351 -6.21 14.01 9.58
N GLY A 352 -6.83 13.94 8.41
CA GLY A 352 -6.93 12.71 7.62
C GLY A 352 -8.14 12.72 6.67
N HIS A 353 -8.72 11.55 6.47
CA HIS A 353 -9.87 11.31 5.60
C HIS A 353 -11.11 10.94 6.43
N LEU A 354 -12.26 10.84 5.75
CA LEU A 354 -13.56 10.55 6.36
C LEU A 354 -13.55 9.29 7.24
N GLN A 355 -12.90 8.20 6.80
CA GLN A 355 -12.89 6.91 7.50
C GLN A 355 -11.61 6.63 8.29
N ALA A 356 -10.56 7.44 8.09
CA ALA A 356 -9.25 7.19 8.64
C ALA A 356 -8.50 8.49 8.90
N ALA A 357 -8.13 8.75 10.15
CA ALA A 357 -7.40 9.95 10.52
C ALA A 357 -6.45 9.69 11.67
N GLY A 358 -5.58 10.64 11.98
CA GLY A 358 -4.68 10.54 13.10
C GLY A 358 -4.24 11.88 13.66
N PHE A 359 -3.74 11.85 14.89
CA PHE A 359 -3.24 13.02 15.60
C PHE A 359 -2.01 12.67 16.43
N LYS A 360 -1.24 13.70 16.80
CA LYS A 360 -0.09 13.60 17.70
C LYS A 360 -0.19 14.66 18.78
N LEU A 361 -0.08 14.25 20.04
CA LEU A 361 -0.05 15.14 21.19
C LEU A 361 1.34 15.07 21.85
N PRO A 362 1.89 16.18 22.37
CA PRO A 362 3.12 16.15 23.15
C PRO A 362 3.07 15.10 24.26
N LEU A 363 4.21 14.44 24.53
CA LEU A 363 4.23 13.41 25.57
C LEU A 363 3.88 14.02 26.94
N GLN A 364 2.86 13.45 27.56
CA GLN A 364 2.42 13.72 28.91
C GLN A 364 2.12 12.38 29.62
N ASP A 365 1.59 12.41 30.84
CA ASP A 365 1.14 11.16 31.49
C ASP A 365 0.14 10.43 30.58
N PHE A 366 0.50 9.21 30.16
CA PHE A 366 -0.24 8.48 29.13
C PHE A 366 -1.68 8.16 29.57
N ARG A 367 -1.89 7.86 30.86
CA ARG A 367 -3.23 7.58 31.39
C ARG A 367 -4.10 8.83 31.47
N GLN A 368 -3.50 9.97 31.83
CA GLN A 368 -4.18 11.25 31.80
C GLN A 368 -4.57 11.62 30.37
N ALA A 369 -3.65 11.50 29.41
CA ALA A 369 -3.92 11.75 28.00
C ALA A 369 -5.04 10.85 27.45
N GLU A 370 -5.01 9.55 27.75
CA GLU A 370 -6.08 8.61 27.36
C GLU A 370 -7.46 9.11 27.82
N ARG A 371 -7.59 9.55 29.07
CA ARG A 371 -8.85 10.07 29.62
C ARG A 371 -9.31 11.34 28.93
N GLU A 372 -8.42 12.32 28.79
CA GLU A 372 -8.72 13.62 28.16
C GLU A 372 -9.14 13.45 26.69
N ILE A 373 -8.46 12.55 25.97
CA ILE A 373 -8.80 12.22 24.58
C ILE A 373 -10.19 11.60 24.50
N LEU A 374 -10.46 10.58 25.32
CA LEU A 374 -11.76 9.90 25.33
C LEU A 374 -12.91 10.83 25.72
N GLU A 375 -12.70 11.74 26.67
CA GLU A 375 -13.70 12.74 27.04
C GLU A 375 -14.09 13.64 25.87
N LYS A 376 -13.10 14.15 25.13
CA LYS A 376 -13.36 14.97 23.94
C LYS A 376 -14.07 14.19 22.83
N ILE A 377 -13.72 12.92 22.61
CA ILE A 377 -14.40 12.06 21.62
C ILE A 377 -15.85 11.77 22.07
N ARG A 378 -16.08 11.54 23.37
CA ARG A 378 -17.44 11.38 23.93
C ARG A 378 -18.26 12.63 23.72
N GLU A 379 -17.71 13.82 23.94
CA GLU A 379 -18.40 15.09 23.67
C GLU A 379 -18.76 15.25 22.20
N TYR A 380 -17.86 14.88 21.28
CA TYR A 380 -18.16 14.83 19.85
C TYR A 380 -19.33 13.87 19.56
N GLN A 381 -19.28 12.65 20.08
CA GLN A 381 -20.34 11.65 19.88
C GLN A 381 -21.68 12.06 20.51
N LYS A 382 -21.69 12.71 21.68
CA LYS A 382 -22.92 13.22 22.33
C LYS A 382 -23.68 14.23 21.49
N LYS A 383 -22.98 15.05 20.70
CA LYS A 383 -23.63 16.02 19.81
C LYS A 383 -24.36 15.35 18.65
N ARG A 384 -23.96 14.13 18.29
CA ARG A 384 -24.44 13.39 17.12
C ARG A 384 -25.43 12.30 17.47
N LEU A 385 -25.16 11.56 18.54
CA LEU A 385 -25.99 10.47 19.02
C LEU A 385 -27.09 11.03 19.94
N PRO A 386 -28.34 10.51 19.88
CA PRO A 386 -29.42 10.89 20.78
C PRO A 386 -29.20 10.28 22.18
N ILE A 387 -28.17 10.77 22.89
CA ILE A 387 -27.80 10.30 24.21
C ILE A 387 -28.53 11.14 25.27
N THR A 388 -29.58 10.59 25.86
CA THR A 388 -30.16 11.12 27.11
C THR A 388 -29.20 10.88 28.27
N GLU A 389 -28.84 11.93 29.02
CA GLU A 389 -28.03 11.77 30.23
C GLU A 389 -28.76 10.85 31.23
N PRO A 390 -28.08 9.85 31.81
CA PRO A 390 -28.65 9.14 32.96
C PRO A 390 -28.80 10.15 34.11
N GLU A 391 -30.01 10.24 34.70
CA GLU A 391 -30.25 11.02 35.91
C GLU A 391 -29.15 10.74 36.93
N LYS A 392 -28.49 11.81 37.41
CA LYS A 392 -27.55 11.73 38.53
C LYS A 392 -28.27 11.03 39.70
N LYS A 393 -28.00 9.74 39.91
CA LYS A 393 -28.46 9.04 41.13
C LYS A 393 -27.92 9.82 42.32
N SER A 394 -28.85 10.50 43.01
CA SER A 394 -28.60 11.17 44.27
C SER A 394 -27.96 10.20 45.26
N ALA A 395 -26.97 10.69 46.01
CA ALA A 395 -26.19 9.95 46.99
C ALA A 395 -27.06 9.07 47.91
N PRO A 396 -26.54 7.91 48.37
CA PRO A 396 -27.27 7.03 49.27
C PRO A 396 -27.51 7.74 50.61
N VAL A 397 -28.77 7.69 51.07
CA VAL A 397 -29.20 8.09 52.40
C VAL A 397 -28.56 7.14 53.45
N PRO A 398 -28.10 7.62 54.62
CA PRO A 398 -27.43 6.77 55.60
C PRO A 398 -28.38 5.71 56.19
N GLU A 399 -27.90 4.49 56.32
CA GLU A 399 -28.62 3.36 56.91
C GLU A 399 -29.08 3.67 58.35
N LYS A 400 -30.40 3.60 58.56
CA LYS A 400 -30.98 3.48 59.90
C LYS A 400 -30.77 2.04 60.38
N LYS A 401 -30.02 1.90 61.48
CA LYS A 401 -29.99 0.70 62.32
C LYS A 401 -31.42 0.25 62.61
N LEU A 402 -31.76 -0.98 62.21
CA LEU A 402 -32.93 -1.69 62.67
C LEU A 402 -32.48 -2.97 63.39
N SER A 403 -32.99 -3.05 64.62
CA SER A 403 -32.77 -4.03 65.66
C SER A 403 -33.18 -5.45 65.26
N GLU A 404 -32.46 -6.40 65.86
CA GLU A 404 -32.77 -7.81 65.99
C GLU A 404 -34.25 -8.08 66.28
N SER A 405 -34.86 -9.02 65.56
CA SER A 405 -35.79 -9.98 66.16
C SER A 405 -36.03 -11.21 65.27
N ASN A 406 -35.72 -12.35 65.87
CA ASN A 406 -36.38 -13.65 65.77
C ASN A 406 -36.34 -14.46 64.48
N GLU A 407 -35.43 -15.43 64.49
CA GLU A 407 -35.52 -16.72 63.83
C GLU A 407 -36.81 -17.49 64.21
N LYS A 408 -37.42 -18.15 63.21
CA LYS A 408 -37.84 -19.56 63.32
C LYS A 408 -37.94 -20.21 61.93
N PRO A 409 -37.48 -21.46 61.75
CA PRO A 409 -37.34 -22.11 60.44
C PRO A 409 -38.51 -23.03 60.10
N ILE A 410 -38.83 -23.21 58.81
CA ILE A 410 -39.70 -24.29 58.32
C ILE A 410 -39.12 -24.91 57.03
N SER A 411 -38.50 -26.07 57.24
CA SER A 411 -38.42 -27.32 56.45
C SER A 411 -38.56 -27.35 54.92
N ASP A 412 -37.49 -27.85 54.30
CA ASP A 412 -37.40 -29.00 53.37
C ASP A 412 -38.64 -29.46 52.58
N LYS A 413 -38.48 -29.44 51.25
CA LYS A 413 -38.91 -30.55 50.38
C LYS A 413 -37.86 -30.84 49.31
N LYS A 414 -37.23 -32.01 49.44
CA LYS A 414 -36.50 -32.74 48.40
C LYS A 414 -37.48 -33.26 47.35
N THR A 415 -37.05 -33.26 46.09
CA THR A 415 -37.39 -34.33 45.14
C THR A 415 -36.15 -34.66 44.32
N GLU A 416 -35.69 -35.90 44.49
CA GLU A 416 -34.63 -36.57 43.73
C GLU A 416 -35.22 -37.11 42.41
N GLU A 417 -34.47 -37.01 41.31
CA GLU A 417 -34.57 -37.95 40.20
C GLU A 417 -33.18 -38.55 39.93
N LYS A 418 -33.09 -39.88 40.04
CA LYS A 418 -31.90 -40.67 39.69
C LYS A 418 -31.96 -41.12 38.22
N PRO A 419 -30.80 -41.25 37.55
CA PRO A 419 -30.70 -41.71 36.17
C PRO A 419 -30.63 -43.25 36.11
N LYS A 420 -31.17 -43.83 35.02
CA LYS A 420 -30.94 -45.24 34.66
C LYS A 420 -29.79 -45.34 33.66
N THR A 421 -28.81 -46.15 34.01
CA THR A 421 -27.67 -46.57 33.19
C THR A 421 -27.78 -48.03 32.75
N ASN A 422 -27.01 -48.32 31.69
CA ASN A 422 -26.34 -49.58 31.33
C ASN A 422 -27.10 -50.68 30.58
N SER A 423 -26.55 -51.08 29.42
CA SER A 423 -25.52 -52.15 29.36
C SER A 423 -24.79 -52.15 28.00
N SER A 424 -23.46 -52.02 27.98
CA SER A 424 -22.44 -53.08 27.72
C SER A 424 -22.24 -53.43 26.23
N ALA A 425 -21.07 -53.75 25.68
CA ALA A 425 -19.65 -53.70 26.04
C ALA A 425 -18.84 -54.19 24.81
N ASN A 426 -17.56 -53.80 24.74
CA ASN A 426 -16.42 -54.50 24.13
C ASN A 426 -16.30 -54.71 22.59
N LEU A 427 -15.29 -54.08 21.97
CA LEU A 427 -13.98 -54.67 21.63
C LEU A 427 -13.09 -53.65 20.86
N SER A 428 -11.77 -53.74 21.08
CA SER A 428 -10.71 -52.80 20.64
C SER A 428 -10.06 -53.24 19.29
N PRO A 429 -8.89 -52.70 18.83
CA PRO A 429 -8.77 -52.04 17.51
C PRO A 429 -7.82 -52.73 16.52
N GLU A 430 -7.89 -52.42 15.22
CA GLU A 430 -6.82 -52.69 14.25
C GLU A 430 -6.54 -51.49 13.34
N ALA A 431 -5.25 -51.24 13.12
CA ALA A 431 -4.66 -50.17 12.31
C ALA A 431 -4.75 -50.44 10.81
N PRO A 432 -4.52 -49.44 9.93
CA PRO A 432 -4.13 -49.71 8.56
C PRO A 432 -2.63 -49.45 8.32
N ALA A 433 -2.01 -50.43 7.69
CA ALA A 433 -0.72 -50.31 7.02
C ALA A 433 -0.87 -49.55 5.69
N LYS A 434 0.27 -49.02 5.27
CA LYS A 434 0.57 -48.35 4.00
C LYS A 434 0.06 -49.09 2.75
N GLU A 435 -0.42 -48.31 1.78
CA GLU A 435 0.17 -48.20 0.44
C GLU A 435 -0.10 -46.79 -0.12
#